data_AF-A0A6P7GKN7-F1
#
_entry.id   AF-A0A6P7GKN7-F1
#
_cell.length_a   1.000
_cell.length_b   1.000
_cell.length_c   1.000
_cell.angle_alpha   90.00
_cell.angle_beta   90.00
_cell.angle_gamma   90.00
#
_symmetry.space_group_name_H-M   'P 1'
#
loop_
_entity.id
_entity.type
_entity.pdbx_description
1 polymer ?
#
loop_
_entity_poly.entity_id
_entity_poly.type
_entity_poly.pdbx_seq_one_letter_code
_entity_poly.pdbx_strand_id
1 'polypeptide(L)'
;HYYYYYSGAAVTIINKNIFEKYFPALQLQKSDVKLTTYCKNNLNVLGLVSVEVEHQELKHTLKLYVVDGDGYSLVGREWIHALEINLHQTMVDNLTLMSLELL
;
A
#
# COMPACT_ATOMS: atom_id res chain seq x y z
N HIS A 1 3.55 12.02 -6.36
CA HIS A 1 2.45 11.13 -5.95
C HIS A 1 2.66 10.77 -4.49
N TYR A 2 1.76 11.17 -3.59
CA TYR A 2 1.86 10.87 -2.17
C TYR A 2 1.31 9.45 -1.91
N TYR A 3 2.17 8.54 -1.45
CA TYR A 3 1.75 7.24 -0.92
C TYR A 3 1.50 7.43 0.59
N TYR A 4 0.28 7.17 1.05
CA TYR A 4 -0.06 7.34 2.46
C TYR A 4 0.38 6.09 3.24
N TYR A 5 1.51 6.18 3.94
CA TYR A 5 2.06 5.09 4.76
C TYR A 5 1.30 4.84 6.08
N TYR A 6 0.38 5.72 6.48
CA TYR A 6 -0.16 5.73 7.86
C TYR A 6 -1.68 5.89 7.96
N SER A 7 -2.46 5.21 7.12
CA SER A 7 -3.92 5.37 7.11
C SER A 7 -4.67 4.53 8.16
N GLY A 8 -3.97 3.77 9.01
CA GLY A 8 -4.62 2.83 9.93
C GLY A 8 -5.40 1.71 9.22
N ALA A 9 -5.16 1.51 7.92
CA ALA A 9 -5.77 0.42 7.17
C ALA A 9 -5.21 -0.94 7.59
N ALA A 10 -6.06 -1.96 7.60
CA ALA A 10 -5.62 -3.32 7.89
C ALA A 10 -4.80 -3.92 6.74
N VAL A 11 -5.14 -3.57 5.49
CA VAL A 11 -4.58 -4.15 4.27
C VAL A 11 -3.95 -3.09 3.36
N THR A 12 -3.03 -3.53 2.51
CA THR A 12 -2.39 -2.69 1.48
C THR A 12 -3.25 -2.69 0.22
N ILE A 13 -3.53 -1.49 -0.31
CA ILE A 13 -4.23 -1.32 -1.58
C ILE A 13 -3.36 -0.54 -2.57
N ILE A 14 -3.51 -0.85 -3.85
CA ILE A 14 -2.90 -0.13 -4.95
C ILE A 14 -3.96 0.22 -5.99
N ASN A 15 -3.77 1.35 -6.63
CA ASN A 15 -4.61 1.78 -7.72
C ASN A 15 -4.40 0.91 -8.98
N LYS A 16 -5.48 0.61 -9.72
CA LYS A 16 -5.43 -0.14 -10.99
C LYS A 16 -4.40 0.41 -11.97
N ASN A 17 -4.36 1.71 -12.23
CA ASN A 17 -3.45 2.30 -13.22
C ASN A 17 -1.99 2.15 -12.81
N ILE A 18 -1.70 2.26 -11.50
CA ILE A 18 -0.37 2.04 -10.95
C ILE A 18 -0.02 0.55 -11.04
N PHE A 19 -0.96 -0.33 -10.68
CA PHE A 19 -0.77 -1.77 -10.77
C PHE A 19 -0.45 -2.22 -12.21
N GLU A 20 -1.24 -1.80 -13.20
CA GLU A 20 -1.03 -2.16 -14.60
C GLU A 20 0.29 -1.60 -15.15
N LYS A 21 0.73 -0.43 -14.66
CA LYS A 21 2.01 0.18 -15.05
C LYS A 21 3.22 -0.59 -14.51
N TYR A 22 3.20 -1.01 -13.24
CA TYR A 22 4.37 -1.59 -12.57
C TYR A 22 4.35 -3.12 -12.52
N PHE A 23 3.18 -3.75 -12.65
CA PHE A 23 2.99 -5.19 -12.59
C PHE A 23 2.19 -5.75 -13.80
N PRO A 24 2.54 -5.38 -15.06
CA PRO A 24 1.74 -5.72 -16.23
C PRO A 24 1.60 -7.23 -16.48
N ALA A 25 2.50 -8.05 -15.94
CA ALA A 25 2.48 -9.50 -16.09
C ALA A 25 1.64 -10.24 -15.01
N LEU A 26 1.26 -9.56 -13.92
CA LEU A 26 0.53 -10.19 -12.83
C LEU A 26 -0.97 -10.19 -13.11
N GLN A 27 -1.59 -11.37 -12.95
CA GLN A 27 -3.03 -11.52 -13.11
C GLN A 27 -3.73 -11.40 -11.77
N LEU A 28 -4.83 -10.63 -11.74
CA LEU A 28 -5.65 -10.49 -10.54
C LEU A 28 -6.34 -11.80 -10.18
N GLN A 29 -6.23 -12.18 -8.92
CA GLN A 29 -7.04 -13.23 -8.31
C GLN A 29 -8.35 -12.61 -7.81
N LYS A 30 -9.45 -13.36 -7.92
CA LYS A 30 -10.74 -12.94 -7.38
C LYS A 30 -10.63 -12.69 -5.87
N SER A 31 -11.21 -11.59 -5.40
CA SER A 31 -11.33 -11.25 -3.99
C SER A 31 -12.80 -11.01 -3.65
N ASP A 32 -13.31 -11.65 -2.59
CA ASP A 32 -14.64 -11.37 -2.05
C ASP A 32 -14.59 -10.34 -0.90
N VAL A 33 -13.42 -9.73 -0.68
CA VAL A 33 -13.21 -8.72 0.38
C VAL A 33 -13.88 -7.41 0.00
N LYS A 34 -14.67 -6.86 0.94
CA LYS A 34 -15.21 -5.51 0.84
C LYS A 34 -14.36 -4.57 1.67
N LEU A 35 -13.77 -3.57 1.03
CA LEU A 35 -12.98 -2.54 1.69
C LEU A 35 -13.77 -1.23 1.77
N THR A 36 -13.78 -0.63 2.95
CA THR A 36 -14.43 0.65 3.21
C THR A 36 -13.40 1.60 3.79
N THR A 37 -13.34 2.81 3.22
CA THR A 37 -12.49 3.88 3.74
C THR A 37 -13.00 4.38 5.09
N TYR A 38 -12.14 5.08 5.83
CA TYR A 38 -12.53 5.72 7.10
C TYR A 38 -13.74 6.65 6.94
N CYS A 39 -13.84 7.36 5.82
CA CYS A 39 -14.97 8.23 5.49
C CYS A 39 -16.23 7.46 5.03
N LYS A 40 -16.30 6.15 5.25
CA LYS A 40 -17.41 5.26 4.87
C LYS A 40 -17.67 5.11 3.36
N ASN A 41 -16.73 5.53 2.52
CA ASN A 41 -16.80 5.25 1.08
C ASN A 41 -16.33 3.82 0.82
N ASN A 42 -17.13 3.03 0.12
CA ASN A 42 -16.73 1.70 -0.32
C ASN A 42 -15.74 1.81 -1.48
N LEU A 43 -14.67 1.02 -1.39
CA LEU A 43 -13.70 0.88 -2.46
C LEU A 43 -14.15 -0.24 -3.40
N ASN A 44 -14.06 0.02 -4.71
CA ASN A 44 -14.28 -1.00 -5.71
C ASN A 44 -13.04 -1.89 -5.83
N VAL A 45 -13.04 -3.05 -5.16
CA VAL A 45 -11.94 -4.02 -5.20
C VAL A 45 -12.06 -4.85 -6.48
N LEU A 46 -11.05 -4.75 -7.34
CA LEU A 46 -10.99 -5.48 -8.60
C LEU A 46 -10.42 -6.90 -8.42
N GLY A 47 -9.59 -7.08 -7.39
CA GLY A 47 -8.99 -8.36 -7.06
C GLY A 47 -7.82 -8.19 -6.10
N LEU A 48 -7.04 -9.25 -5.95
CA LEU A 48 -5.79 -9.24 -5.21
C LEU A 48 -4.71 -9.99 -5.97
N VAL A 49 -3.45 -9.69 -5.63
CA VAL A 49 -2.31 -10.52 -6.00
C VAL A 49 -1.47 -10.82 -4.75
N SER A 50 -0.71 -11.90 -4.79
CA SER A 50 0.34 -12.16 -3.82
C SER A 50 1.66 -11.71 -4.44
N VAL A 51 2.40 -10.84 -3.75
CA VAL A 51 3.68 -10.30 -4.21
C VAL A 51 4.80 -10.65 -3.24
N GLU A 52 5.97 -10.98 -3.77
CA GLU A 52 7.19 -11.08 -2.97
C GLU A 52 7.70 -9.67 -2.67
N VAL A 53 7.88 -9.37 -1.39
CA VAL A 53 8.39 -8.10 -0.89
C VAL A 53 9.62 -8.40 -0.06
N GLU A 54 10.70 -7.65 -0.31
CA GLU A 54 11.95 -7.77 0.40
C GLU A 54 12.23 -6.50 1.20
N HIS A 55 12.53 -6.65 2.48
CA HIS A 55 12.95 -5.55 3.36
C HIS A 55 13.97 -6.08 4.38
N GLN A 56 15.12 -5.40 4.52
CA GLN A 56 16.18 -5.79 5.46
C GLN A 56 16.57 -7.28 5.34
N GLU A 57 16.76 -7.76 4.11
CA GLU A 57 17.10 -9.16 3.78
C GLU A 57 16.01 -10.20 4.10
N LEU A 58 14.86 -9.76 4.63
CA LEU A 58 13.70 -10.61 4.86
C LEU A 58 12.76 -10.57 3.65
N LYS A 59 12.34 -11.76 3.20
CA LYS A 59 11.40 -11.94 2.09
C LYS A 59 10.06 -12.41 2.61
N HIS A 60 9.01 -11.71 2.21
CA HIS A 60 7.63 -12.01 2.58
C HIS A 60 6.75 -12.09 1.33
N THR A 61 5.83 -13.06 1.29
CA THR A 61 4.75 -13.06 0.31
C THR A 61 3.52 -12.42 0.93
N LEU A 62 3.14 -11.25 0.44
CA LEU A 62 2.08 -10.43 1.03
C LEU A 62 0.97 -10.12 0.03
N LYS A 63 -0.24 -9.87 0.54
CA LYS A 63 -1.40 -9.57 -0.30
C LYS A 63 -1.42 -8.10 -0.69
N LEU A 64 -1.63 -7.84 -1.98
CA LEU A 64 -1.84 -6.52 -2.54
C LEU A 64 -3.22 -6.46 -3.19
N TYR A 65 -4.11 -5.65 -2.63
CA TYR A 65 -5.47 -5.49 -3.17
C TYR A 65 -5.49 -4.40 -4.23
N VAL A 66 -6.05 -4.70 -5.40
CA VAL A 66 -6.14 -3.75 -6.49
C VAL A 66 -7.53 -3.13 -6.49
N VAL A 67 -7.58 -1.81 -6.45
CA VAL A 67 -8.81 -1.04 -6.41
C VAL A 67 -8.91 -0.07 -7.58
N ASP A 68 -10.15 0.23 -7.96
CA ASP A 68 -10.48 1.25 -8.96
C ASP A 68 -10.62 2.65 -8.32
N GLY A 69 -10.58 3.72 -9.13
CA GLY A 69 -10.69 5.12 -8.71
C GLY A 69 -9.37 5.90 -8.78
N ASP A 70 -9.30 7.14 -8.29
CA ASP A 70 -8.07 7.95 -8.30
C ASP A 70 -7.47 8.10 -6.90
N GLY A 71 -6.13 8.10 -6.80
CA GLY A 71 -5.39 8.49 -5.59
C GLY A 71 -5.31 7.47 -4.45
N TYR A 72 -5.89 6.27 -4.59
CA TYR A 72 -5.85 5.25 -3.54
C TYR A 72 -4.63 4.33 -3.68
N SER A 73 -3.54 4.67 -2.99
CA SER A 73 -2.48 3.71 -2.68
C SER A 73 -1.98 3.95 -1.27
N LEU A 74 -1.99 2.89 -0.47
CA LEU A 74 -1.63 2.96 0.94
C LEU A 74 -1.04 1.62 1.38
N VAL A 75 -0.15 1.70 2.35
CA VAL A 75 0.45 0.53 2.99
C VAL A 75 -0.32 0.22 4.27
N GLY A 76 -0.87 -0.99 4.35
CA GLY A 76 -1.65 -1.43 5.50
C GLY A 76 -0.78 -1.99 6.63
N ARG A 77 -1.38 -2.13 7.81
CA ARG A 77 -0.71 -2.68 8.99
C ARG A 77 -0.16 -4.09 8.79
N GLU A 78 -0.79 -4.91 7.93
CA GLU A 78 -0.28 -6.25 7.62
C GLU A 78 1.15 -6.19 7.05
N TRP A 79 1.40 -5.31 6.10
CA TRP A 79 2.74 -5.14 5.50
C TRP A 79 3.71 -4.49 6.49
N ILE A 80 3.26 -3.48 7.22
CA ILE A 80 4.08 -2.79 8.23
C ILE A 80 4.59 -3.78 9.28
N HIS A 81 3.72 -4.67 9.79
CA HIS A 81 4.12 -5.68 10.76
C HIS A 81 5.02 -6.74 10.13
N ALA A 82 4.66 -7.25 8.95
CA ALA A 82 5.43 -8.31 8.31
C ALA A 82 6.86 -7.87 7.96
N LEU A 83 7.02 -6.60 7.55
CA LEU A 83 8.31 -6.04 7.16
C LEU A 83 9.03 -5.32 8.31
N GLU A 84 8.49 -5.37 9.53
CA GLU A 84 9.04 -4.71 10.72
C GLU A 84 9.35 -3.21 10.49
N ILE A 85 8.50 -2.53 9.72
CA ILE A 85 8.71 -1.11 9.39
C ILE A 85 8.53 -0.27 10.65
N ASN A 86 9.62 0.34 11.11
CA ASN A 86 9.58 1.31 12.20
C ASN A 86 9.03 2.64 11.70
N LEU A 87 7.72 2.83 11.85
CA LEU A 87 7.05 4.02 11.34
C LEU A 87 7.48 5.31 12.06
N HIS A 88 7.89 5.25 13.33
CA HIS A 88 8.40 6.44 14.02
C HIS A 88 9.66 6.96 13.33
N GLN A 89 10.58 6.05 13.03
CA GLN A 89 11.79 6.39 12.28
C GLN A 89 11.45 6.93 10.88
N THR A 90 10.58 6.25 10.14
CA THR A 90 10.15 6.70 8.80
C THR A 90 9.48 8.08 8.82
N MET A 91 8.69 8.40 9.86
CA MET A 91 8.07 9.72 10.00
C MET A 91 9.11 10.80 10.29
N VAL A 92 10.10 10.52 11.15
CA VAL A 92 11.21 11.45 11.42
C VAL A 92 12.04 11.69 10.16
N ASP A 93 12.35 10.64 9.40
CA ASP A 93 13.12 10.75 8.15
C ASP A 93 12.35 11.58 7.10
N ASN A 94 11.05 11.33 6.92
CA ASN A 94 10.21 12.11 6.00
C ASN A 94 10.07 13.58 6.42
N LEU A 95 9.92 13.86 7.72
CA LEU A 95 9.88 15.24 8.23
C LEU A 95 11.21 15.95 8.00
N THR A 96 12.32 15.24 8.16
CA THR A 96 13.67 15.77 7.91
C THR A 96 13.85 16.08 6.43
N LEU A 97 13.49 15.16 5.53
CA LEU A 97 13.54 15.38 4.08
C LEU A 97 12.66 16.57 3.65
N MET A 98 11.43 16.67 4.15
CA MET A 98 10.54 17.82 3.86
C MET A 98 11.14 19.15 4.34
N SER A 99 11.82 19.17 5.49
CA SER A 99 12.46 20.39 5.99
C SER A 99 13.66 20.81 5.14
N LEU A 100 14.34 19.86 4.49
CA LEU A 100 15.48 20.11 3.61
C LEU A 100 15.05 20.54 2.19
N GLU A 101 13.88 20.11 1.71
CA GLU A 101 13.33 20.55 0.41
C GLU A 101 12.67 21.94 0.45
N LEU A 102 12.37 22.46 1.64
CA LEU A 102 11.77 23.77 1.87
C LEU A 102 12.80 24.88 2.18
N LEU A 103 14.10 24.58 2.11
CA LEU A 103 15.24 25.49 2.26
C LEU A 103 15.92 25.72 0.90
#